data_AF-A0A7G2K1X8-F1
#
_entry.id   AF-A0A7G2K1X8-F1
#
_cell.length_a   1.000
_cell.length_b   1.000
_cell.length_c   1.000
_cell.angle_alpha   90.00
_cell.angle_beta   90.00
_cell.angle_gamma   90.00
#
_symmetry.space_group_name_H-M   'P 1'
#
loop_
_entity.id
_entity.type
_entity.pdbx_description
1 polymer ?
#
loop_
_entity_poly.entity_id
_entity_poly.type
_entity_poly.pdbx_seq_one_letter_code
_entity_poly.pdbx_strand_id
1 'polypeptide(L)'
;INEAASRAEQSKTAAAQSAQDAEQSKTAAAQSAQDAERSKTAAAQSAQDAKASENATKAIQTHIENSGLISKDGKTSLSGDNSSGSESAMASGKNSSAIGYGAEAAGEDSTAIGNSAQAQANGSTALGNTAKAESEGATAVGHNAKAEADNCVRTTANRSNHCIR
;
A
#
# COMPACT_ATOMS: atom_id res chain seq x y z
N ILE A 1 -87.00 9.64 -21.28
CA ILE A 1 -86.10 9.41 -22.44
C ILE A 1 -84.77 10.15 -22.24
N ASN A 2 -84.77 11.45 -21.89
CA ASN A 2 -83.54 12.25 -21.75
C ASN A 2 -82.55 11.77 -20.66
N GLU A 3 -83.03 11.35 -19.49
CA GLU A 3 -82.14 10.84 -18.42
C GLU A 3 -81.44 9.53 -18.78
N ALA A 4 -82.13 8.62 -19.48
CA ALA A 4 -81.54 7.34 -19.88
C ALA A 4 -80.42 7.53 -20.92
N ALA A 5 -80.60 8.46 -21.86
CA ALA A 5 -79.57 8.82 -22.83
C ALA A 5 -78.34 9.45 -22.16
N SER A 6 -78.55 10.36 -21.19
CA SER A 6 -77.46 10.97 -20.41
C SER A 6 -76.66 9.94 -19.61
N ARG A 7 -77.33 8.99 -18.94
CA ARG A 7 -76.67 7.90 -18.22
C ARG A 7 -75.88 6.97 -19.14
N ALA A 8 -76.40 6.71 -20.35
CA ALA A 8 -75.70 5.90 -21.35
C ALA A 8 -74.41 6.58 -21.84
N GLU A 9 -74.44 7.90 -22.08
CA GLU A 9 -73.24 8.65 -22.46
C GLU A 9 -72.22 8.72 -21.32
N GLN A 10 -72.65 8.98 -20.09
CA GLN A 10 -71.77 8.93 -18.91
C GLN A 10 -71.09 7.57 -18.75
N SER A 11 -71.83 6.47 -18.98
CA SER A 11 -71.29 5.12 -18.93
C SER A 11 -70.23 4.87 -20.02
N LYS A 12 -70.45 5.35 -21.25
CA LYS A 12 -69.45 5.27 -22.32
C LYS A 12 -68.18 6.03 -21.96
N THR A 13 -68.30 7.24 -21.42
CA THR A 13 -67.15 8.04 -20.99
C THR A 13 -66.37 7.35 -19.88
N ALA A 14 -67.06 6.79 -18.87
CA ALA A 14 -66.42 6.04 -17.79
C ALA A 14 -65.68 4.77 -18.27
N ALA A 15 -66.25 4.08 -19.25
CA ALA A 15 -65.60 2.92 -19.89
C ALA A 15 -64.36 3.34 -20.68
N ALA A 16 -64.42 4.45 -21.41
CA ALA A 16 -63.27 5.00 -22.14
C ALA A 16 -62.15 5.44 -21.18
N GLN A 17 -62.49 6.08 -20.06
CA GLN A 17 -61.52 6.47 -19.03
C GLN A 17 -60.86 5.23 -18.40
N SER A 18 -61.65 4.22 -18.03
CA SER A 18 -61.12 2.96 -17.48
C SER A 18 -60.14 2.27 -18.43
N ALA A 19 -60.40 2.33 -19.75
CA ALA A 19 -59.50 1.78 -20.76
C ALA A 19 -58.19 2.57 -20.86
N GLN A 20 -58.24 3.91 -20.73
CA GLN A 20 -57.05 4.75 -20.70
C GLN A 20 -56.21 4.49 -19.44
N ASP A 21 -56.85 4.39 -18.27
CA ASP A 21 -56.18 4.11 -16.99
C ASP A 21 -55.50 2.73 -17.00
N ALA A 22 -56.11 1.75 -17.67
CA ALA A 22 -55.51 0.43 -17.87
C ALA A 22 -54.25 0.48 -18.76
N GLU A 23 -54.26 1.26 -19.85
CA GLU A 23 -53.08 1.41 -20.72
C GLU A 23 -51.96 2.20 -20.03
N GLN A 24 -52.30 3.23 -19.24
CA GLN A 24 -51.35 3.93 -18.38
C GLN A 24 -50.72 2.99 -17.36
N SER A 25 -51.52 2.15 -16.70
CA SER A 25 -51.03 1.17 -15.72
C SER A 25 -50.08 0.15 -16.35
N LYS A 26 -50.40 -0.32 -17.56
CA LYS A 26 -49.52 -1.20 -18.34
C LYS A 26 -48.19 -0.54 -18.71
N THR A 27 -48.23 0.74 -19.06
CA THR A 27 -47.02 1.53 -19.36
C THR A 27 -46.16 1.73 -18.11
N ALA A 28 -46.76 2.06 -16.96
CA ALA A 28 -46.05 2.19 -15.69
C ALA A 28 -45.40 0.88 -15.23
N ALA A 29 -46.08 -0.26 -15.43
CA ALA A 29 -45.52 -1.58 -15.14
C ALA A 29 -44.31 -1.89 -16.03
N ALA A 30 -44.39 -1.56 -17.33
CA ALA A 30 -43.27 -1.72 -18.26
C ALA A 30 -42.08 -0.84 -17.87
N GLN A 31 -42.33 0.42 -17.47
CA GLN A 31 -41.30 1.34 -16.99
C GLN A 31 -40.61 0.81 -15.72
N SER A 32 -41.39 0.31 -14.77
CA SER A 32 -40.88 -0.26 -13.52
C SER A 32 -39.99 -1.49 -13.77
N ALA A 33 -40.34 -2.33 -14.76
CA ALA A 33 -39.51 -3.45 -15.17
C ALA A 33 -38.17 -2.99 -15.79
N GLN A 34 -38.19 -1.93 -16.61
CA GLN A 34 -36.96 -1.35 -17.16
C GLN A 34 -36.06 -0.75 -16.06
N ASP A 35 -36.64 -0.06 -15.09
CA ASP A 35 -35.89 0.54 -13.99
C ASP A 35 -35.28 -0.52 -13.05
N ALA A 36 -35.94 -1.68 -12.89
CA ALA A 36 -35.39 -2.84 -12.20
C ALA A 36 -34.15 -3.42 -12.93
N GLU A 37 -34.21 -3.56 -14.26
CA GLU A 37 -33.05 -4.02 -15.06
C GLU A 37 -31.90 -3.01 -15.07
N ARG A 38 -32.21 -1.70 -15.12
CA ARG A 38 -31.19 -0.64 -14.96
C ARG A 38 -30.52 -0.72 -13.58
N SER A 39 -31.30 -0.94 -12.52
CA SER A 39 -30.77 -1.08 -11.16
C SER A 39 -29.85 -2.29 -11.01
N LYS A 40 -30.23 -3.43 -11.61
CA LYS A 40 -29.38 -4.64 -11.66
C LYS A 40 -28.07 -4.39 -12.41
N THR A 41 -28.13 -3.66 -13.52
CA THR A 41 -26.94 -3.29 -14.30
C THR A 41 -26.02 -2.36 -13.51
N ALA A 42 -26.56 -1.34 -12.84
CA ALA A 42 -25.80 -0.42 -12.00
C ALA A 42 -25.14 -1.13 -10.81
N ALA A 43 -25.82 -2.09 -10.18
CA ALA A 43 -25.25 -2.90 -9.12
C ALA A 43 -24.09 -3.79 -9.63
N ALA A 44 -24.22 -4.38 -10.82
CA ALA A 44 -23.16 -5.14 -11.45
C ALA A 44 -21.94 -4.27 -11.77
N GLN A 45 -22.16 -3.06 -12.29
CA GLN A 45 -21.07 -2.09 -12.55
C GLN A 45 -20.36 -1.70 -11.26
N SER A 46 -21.10 -1.38 -10.20
CA SER A 46 -20.53 -1.02 -8.90
C SER A 46 -19.64 -2.14 -8.33
N ALA A 47 -20.04 -3.40 -8.51
CA ALA A 47 -19.23 -4.56 -8.10
C ALA A 47 -17.95 -4.73 -8.95
N GLN A 48 -17.98 -4.36 -10.24
CA GLN A 48 -16.77 -4.33 -11.07
C GLN A 48 -15.83 -3.21 -10.66
N ASP A 49 -16.35 -2.02 -10.39
CA ASP A 49 -15.57 -0.86 -9.94
C ASP A 49 -14.87 -1.14 -8.59
N ALA A 50 -15.56 -1.82 -7.66
CA ALA A 50 -14.96 -2.27 -6.40
C ALA A 50 -13.77 -3.22 -6.64
N LYS A 51 -13.92 -4.21 -7.53
CA LYS A 51 -12.83 -5.14 -7.90
C LYS A 51 -11.66 -4.42 -8.57
N ALA A 52 -11.95 -3.43 -9.42
CA ALA A 52 -10.92 -2.61 -10.05
C ALA A 52 -10.13 -1.82 -8.98
N SER A 53 -10.82 -1.25 -8.00
CA SER A 53 -10.19 -0.56 -6.87
C SER A 53 -9.33 -1.50 -6.02
N GLU A 54 -9.79 -2.72 -5.73
CA GLU A 54 -8.98 -3.72 -5.02
C GLU A 54 -7.70 -4.07 -5.78
N ASN A 55 -7.80 -4.25 -7.10
CA ASN A 55 -6.64 -4.55 -7.95
C ASN A 55 -5.66 -3.37 -7.99
N ALA A 56 -6.15 -2.14 -8.06
CA ALA A 56 -5.32 -0.93 -7.97
C ALA A 56 -4.56 -0.87 -6.64
N THR A 57 -5.21 -1.16 -5.51
CA THR A 57 -4.56 -1.20 -4.20
C THR A 57 -3.49 -2.29 -4.13
N LYS A 58 -3.76 -3.49 -4.67
CA LYS A 58 -2.77 -4.57 -4.74
C LYS A 58 -1.56 -4.19 -5.60
N ALA A 59 -1.78 -3.48 -6.71
CA ALA A 59 -0.72 -2.98 -7.56
C ALA A 59 0.14 -1.93 -6.82
N ILE A 60 -0.49 -0.99 -6.11
CA ILE A 60 0.21 0.00 -5.28
C ILE A 60 1.05 -0.70 -4.20
N GLN A 61 0.46 -1.67 -3.48
CA GLN A 61 1.18 -2.46 -2.48
C GLN A 61 2.40 -3.16 -3.08
N THR A 62 2.23 -3.80 -4.24
CA THR A 62 3.31 -4.47 -4.96
C THR A 62 4.38 -3.47 -5.38
N HIS A 63 4.00 -2.28 -5.85
CA HIS A 63 4.95 -1.22 -6.19
C HIS A 63 5.74 -0.75 -4.98
N ILE A 64 5.10 -0.59 -3.81
CA ILE A 64 5.79 -0.21 -2.57
C ILE A 64 6.79 -1.28 -2.14
N GLU A 65 6.38 -2.55 -2.17
CA GLU A 65 7.24 -3.69 -1.84
C GLU A 65 8.44 -3.80 -2.80
N ASN A 66 8.21 -3.68 -4.10
CA ASN A 66 9.26 -3.73 -5.12
C ASN A 66 10.18 -2.50 -5.10
N SER A 67 9.74 -1.39 -4.51
CA SER A 67 10.55 -0.18 -4.38
C SER A 67 11.63 -0.30 -3.29
N GLY A 68 11.65 -1.40 -2.51
CA GLY A 68 12.62 -1.63 -1.43
C GLY A 68 12.37 -0.79 -0.17
N LEU A 69 11.49 0.22 -0.24
CA LEU A 69 11.20 1.17 0.82
C LEU A 69 10.64 0.51 2.09
N ILE A 70 9.85 -0.57 1.95
CA ILE A 70 9.18 -1.26 3.05
C ILE A 70 9.15 -2.77 2.74
N SER A 71 9.90 -3.57 3.51
CA SER A 71 9.75 -5.04 3.51
C SER A 71 8.45 -5.45 4.22
N LYS A 72 7.87 -6.62 3.87
CA LYS A 72 6.63 -7.15 4.47
C LYS A 72 6.67 -7.25 6.00
N ASP A 73 7.86 -7.29 6.58
CA ASP A 73 8.08 -7.36 8.04
C ASP A 73 8.28 -5.97 8.70
N GLY A 74 8.08 -4.86 7.98
CA GLY A 74 8.24 -3.50 8.50
C GLY A 74 9.67 -2.96 8.50
N LYS A 75 10.57 -3.53 7.70
CA LYS A 75 11.99 -3.12 7.61
C LYS A 75 12.20 -2.15 6.45
N THR A 76 12.84 -1.00 6.69
CA THR A 76 13.11 0.02 5.66
C THR A 76 14.51 -0.17 5.07
N SER A 77 14.60 -0.61 3.82
CA SER A 77 15.86 -0.75 3.08
C SER A 77 15.92 0.26 1.93
N LEU A 78 16.56 1.41 2.15
CA LEU A 78 16.78 2.39 1.07
C LEU A 78 18.01 1.97 0.26
N SER A 79 17.83 1.08 -0.74
CA SER A 79 18.87 0.75 -1.71
C SER A 79 18.86 1.79 -2.84
N GLY A 80 19.93 2.60 -2.93
CA GLY A 80 20.21 3.32 -4.16
C GLY A 80 20.64 2.31 -5.22
N ASP A 81 19.76 2.05 -6.18
CA ASP A 81 19.87 1.11 -7.30
C ASP A 81 19.37 -0.34 -7.01
N ASN A 82 18.45 -0.81 -7.86
CA ASN A 82 17.82 -2.14 -7.89
C ASN A 82 17.94 -2.71 -9.31
N SER A 83 19.16 -2.70 -9.85
CA SER A 83 19.50 -3.45 -11.04
C SER A 83 19.77 -4.91 -10.64
N SER A 84 19.07 -5.85 -11.28
CA SER A 84 19.03 -7.26 -10.92
C SER A 84 20.42 -7.91 -10.85
N GLY A 85 20.84 -8.32 -9.65
CA GLY A 85 22.06 -9.11 -9.42
C GLY A 85 23.07 -8.52 -8.44
N SER A 86 22.73 -7.45 -7.72
CA SER A 86 23.66 -6.75 -6.84
C SER A 86 23.12 -6.61 -5.41
N GLU A 87 23.98 -6.73 -4.40
CA GLU A 87 23.62 -6.84 -2.98
C GLU A 87 22.79 -5.64 -2.52
N SER A 88 21.48 -5.82 -2.37
CA SER A 88 20.60 -4.79 -1.81
C SER A 88 20.93 -4.51 -0.34
N ALA A 89 20.56 -3.33 0.16
CA ALA A 89 20.61 -3.04 1.59
C ALA A 89 19.81 -4.09 2.40
N MET A 90 20.43 -4.71 3.40
CA MET A 90 19.89 -5.79 4.20
C MET A 90 19.74 -5.37 5.66
N ALA A 91 18.52 -4.98 6.04
CA ALA A 91 18.12 -4.82 7.44
C ALA A 91 17.61 -6.18 7.97
N SER A 92 18.48 -7.03 8.53
CA SER A 92 18.12 -8.36 9.04
C SER A 92 17.72 -8.35 10.52
N GLY A 93 18.25 -7.40 11.28
CA GLY A 93 17.91 -7.23 12.70
C GLY A 93 16.47 -6.74 12.92
N LYS A 94 15.94 -7.03 14.11
CA LYS A 94 14.67 -6.44 14.55
C LYS A 94 14.83 -4.93 14.75
N ASN A 95 13.87 -4.14 14.28
CA ASN A 95 13.92 -2.66 14.29
C ASN A 95 15.17 -2.05 13.61
N SER A 96 15.87 -2.80 12.75
CA SER A 96 17.10 -2.30 12.13
C SER A 96 16.83 -1.48 10.86
N SER A 97 17.80 -0.64 10.48
CA SER A 97 17.75 0.21 9.29
C SER A 97 19.01 0.05 8.46
N ALA A 98 18.88 -0.28 7.18
CA ALA A 98 20.00 -0.41 6.23
C ALA A 98 19.80 0.51 5.02
N ILE A 99 20.77 1.36 4.72
CA ILE A 99 20.71 2.33 3.62
C ILE A 99 22.01 2.27 2.82
N GLY A 100 21.90 2.02 1.52
CA GLY A 100 23.04 1.94 0.59
C GLY A 100 23.34 0.53 0.08
N TYR A 101 23.98 0.46 -1.07
CA TYR A 101 24.36 -0.78 -1.74
C TYR A 101 25.18 -1.69 -0.81
N GLY A 102 24.74 -2.93 -0.59
CA GLY A 102 25.39 -3.91 0.28
C GLY A 102 25.45 -3.52 1.75
N ALA A 103 24.73 -2.48 2.20
CA ALA A 103 24.65 -2.12 3.61
C ALA A 103 23.94 -3.24 4.39
N GLU A 104 24.41 -3.57 5.59
CA GLU A 104 23.91 -4.68 6.40
C GLU A 104 23.71 -4.22 7.84
N ALA A 105 22.46 -4.21 8.30
CA ALA A 105 22.09 -3.93 9.69
C ALA A 105 21.53 -5.23 10.31
N ALA A 106 22.43 -6.06 10.84
CA ALA A 106 22.14 -7.41 11.30
C ALA A 106 21.75 -7.48 12.79
N GLY A 107 22.16 -6.52 13.61
CA GLY A 107 21.80 -6.49 15.05
C GLY A 107 20.40 -5.94 15.33
N GLU A 108 19.80 -6.30 16.45
CA GLU A 108 18.56 -5.65 16.94
C GLU A 108 18.82 -4.16 17.21
N ASP A 109 17.87 -3.30 16.83
CA ASP A 109 17.98 -1.83 16.92
C ASP A 109 19.23 -1.24 16.22
N SER A 110 19.82 -1.95 15.25
CA SER A 110 21.03 -1.51 14.56
C SER A 110 20.76 -0.61 13.35
N THR A 111 21.75 0.23 12.98
CA THR A 111 21.66 1.14 11.84
C THR A 111 22.91 1.07 10.97
N ALA A 112 22.77 0.72 9.69
CA ALA A 112 23.85 0.71 8.71
C ALA A 112 23.55 1.67 7.55
N ILE A 113 24.36 2.70 7.37
CA ILE A 113 24.17 3.72 6.33
C ILE A 113 25.49 3.93 5.58
N GLY A 114 25.52 3.56 4.31
CA GLY A 114 26.67 3.68 3.42
C GLY A 114 26.88 2.41 2.58
N ASN A 115 27.56 2.54 1.42
CA ASN A 115 27.89 1.39 0.59
C ASN A 115 28.75 0.39 1.39
N SER A 116 28.27 -0.85 1.52
CA SER A 116 28.87 -1.93 2.32
C SER A 116 29.09 -1.60 3.80
N ALA A 117 28.30 -0.69 4.39
CA ALA A 117 28.31 -0.45 5.83
C ALA A 117 27.75 -1.66 6.58
N GLN A 118 28.34 -2.06 7.71
CA GLN A 118 27.95 -3.25 8.47
C GLN A 118 27.74 -2.93 9.96
N ALA A 119 26.50 -2.95 10.42
CA ALA A 119 26.14 -2.88 11.84
C ALA A 119 25.73 -4.29 12.31
N GLN A 120 26.68 -5.04 12.86
CA GLN A 120 26.54 -6.49 13.09
C GLN A 120 26.00 -6.87 14.47
N ALA A 121 25.98 -5.93 15.42
CA ALA A 121 25.65 -6.20 16.82
C ALA A 121 24.46 -5.35 17.29
N ASN A 122 23.86 -5.73 18.42
CA ASN A 122 22.68 -5.06 18.96
C ASN A 122 23.00 -3.61 19.35
N GLY A 123 22.10 -2.68 19.00
CA GLY A 123 22.26 -1.25 19.19
C GLY A 123 23.44 -0.63 18.44
N SER A 124 24.08 -1.36 17.50
CA SER A 124 25.26 -0.88 16.80
C SER A 124 24.91 0.02 15.62
N THR A 125 25.77 1.01 15.35
CA THR A 125 25.57 1.99 14.27
C THR A 125 26.81 2.06 13.38
N ALA A 126 26.66 1.76 12.09
CA ALA A 126 27.71 1.90 11.09
C ALA A 126 27.30 2.96 10.05
N LEU A 127 27.98 4.10 10.04
CA LEU A 127 27.71 5.23 9.15
C LEU A 127 28.96 5.54 8.31
N GLY A 128 28.97 5.14 7.05
CA GLY A 128 30.06 5.39 6.11
C GLY A 128 30.27 4.23 5.15
N ASN A 129 30.88 4.52 4.00
CA ASN A 129 31.29 3.44 3.08
C ASN A 129 32.24 2.49 3.81
N THR A 130 31.92 1.19 3.79
CA THR A 130 32.66 0.10 4.44
C THR A 130 32.88 0.25 5.95
N ALA A 131 32.08 1.10 6.63
CA ALA A 131 32.11 1.23 8.09
C ALA A 131 31.62 -0.06 8.76
N LYS A 132 32.20 -0.46 9.90
CA LYS A 132 31.86 -1.69 10.62
C LYS A 132 31.70 -1.43 12.12
N ALA A 133 30.53 -1.73 12.65
CA ALA A 133 30.23 -1.73 14.08
C ALA A 133 29.92 -3.17 14.51
N GLU A 134 30.93 -3.85 15.04
CA GLU A 134 30.96 -5.31 15.29
C GLU A 134 30.56 -5.69 16.73
N SER A 135 30.42 -4.71 17.63
CA SER A 135 30.18 -4.92 19.07
C SER A 135 28.92 -4.22 19.59
N GLU A 136 28.42 -4.65 20.75
CA GLU A 136 27.16 -4.15 21.30
C GLU A 136 27.26 -2.66 21.64
N GLY A 137 26.29 -1.86 21.18
CA GLY A 137 26.28 -0.40 21.34
C GLY A 137 27.44 0.32 20.63
N ALA A 138 28.22 -0.37 19.78
CA ALA A 138 29.33 0.24 19.07
C ALA A 138 28.84 1.15 17.95
N THR A 139 29.52 2.29 17.76
CA THR A 139 29.22 3.26 16.72
C THR A 139 30.47 3.51 15.87
N ALA A 140 30.45 3.08 14.62
CA ALA A 140 31.48 3.35 13.62
C ALA A 140 30.99 4.40 12.63
N VAL A 141 31.62 5.56 12.60
CA VAL A 141 31.32 6.67 11.69
C VAL A 141 32.55 6.95 10.83
N GLY A 142 32.39 7.06 9.52
CA GLY A 142 33.45 7.36 8.57
C GLY A 142 33.84 6.18 7.69
N HIS A 143 34.52 6.50 6.58
CA HIS A 143 34.98 5.51 5.61
C HIS A 143 35.96 4.52 6.26
N ASN A 144 35.70 3.22 6.15
CA ASN A 144 36.47 2.14 6.80
C ASN A 144 36.60 2.24 8.34
N ALA A 145 35.73 3.00 9.03
CA ALA A 145 35.75 3.02 10.49
C ALA A 145 35.40 1.63 11.06
N LYS A 146 36.12 1.16 12.08
CA LYS A 146 35.93 -0.18 12.65
C LYS A 146 35.82 -0.15 14.18
N ALA A 147 34.59 -0.24 14.70
CA ALA A 147 34.33 -0.29 16.13
C ALA A 147 34.14 -1.76 16.59
N GLU A 148 35.13 -2.28 17.31
CA GLU A 148 35.26 -3.70 17.75
C GLU A 148 35.14 -3.87 19.28
N ALA A 149 34.76 -2.81 19.99
CA ALA A 149 34.59 -2.82 21.44
C ALA A 149 33.18 -2.35 21.81
N ASP A 150 32.65 -2.89 22.89
CA ASP A 150 31.31 -2.53 23.37
C ASP A 150 31.25 -1.06 23.77
N ASN A 151 30.12 -0.43 23.46
CA ASN A 151 29.83 0.99 23.74
C ASN A 151 30.94 1.93 23.25
N CYS A 152 31.51 1.62 22.09
CA CYS A 152 32.65 2.34 21.55
C CYS A 152 32.27 3.21 20.36
N VAL A 153 32.65 4.48 20.37
CA VAL A 153 32.51 5.35 19.19
C VAL A 153 33.86 5.49 18.48
N ARG A 154 33.87 5.18 17.17
CA ARG A 154 35.03 5.33 16.28
C ARG A 154 34.68 6.17 15.07
N THR A 155 35.45 7.22 14.80
CA THR A 155 35.19 8.16 13.69
C THR A 155 36.17 8.04 12.51
N THR A 156 37.19 7.19 12.62
CA THR A 156 38.25 7.05 11.62
C THR A 156 38.69 5.60 11.46
N ALA A 157 39.23 5.27 10.30
CA ALA A 157 39.79 3.95 9.98
C ALA A 157 41.10 3.61 10.72
N ASN A 158 41.61 4.50 11.57
CA ASN A 158 42.97 4.37 12.09
C ASN A 158 43.08 3.29 13.18
N ARG A 159 44.13 2.46 13.13
CA ARG A 159 44.31 1.26 13.98
C ARG A 159 44.66 1.53 15.45
N SER A 160 44.86 2.78 15.86
CA SER A 160 44.93 3.09 17.29
C SER A 160 43.57 2.78 17.88
N ASN A 161 43.48 1.94 18.92
CA ASN A 161 42.25 1.62 19.66
C ASN A 161 41.65 2.85 20.39
N HIS A 162 41.48 3.96 19.67
CA HIS A 162 40.89 5.17 20.17
C HIS A 162 39.39 4.99 20.15
N CYS A 163 38.93 4.46 21.28
CA CYS A 163 37.55 4.34 21.62
C CYS A 163 37.12 5.61 22.33
N ILE A 164 36.19 6.35 21.74
CA ILE A 164 35.49 7.42 22.45
C ILE A 164 34.40 6.73 23.27
N ARG A 165 34.46 6.89 24.59
CA ARG A 165 33.49 6.37 25.57
C ARG A 165 32.67 7.52 26.14
#